data_AF-A0A9X3SE65-F1
#
_entry.id   AF-A0A9X3SE65-F1
#
_cell.length_a   1.000
_cell.length_b   1.000
_cell.length_c   1.000
_cell.angle_alpha   90.00
_cell.angle_beta   90.00
_cell.angle_gamma   90.00
#
_symmetry.space_group_name_H-M   'P 1'
#
loop_
_entity.id
_entity.type
_entity.pdbx_description
1 polymer ?
#
loop_
_entity_poly.entity_id
_entity_poly.type
_entity_poly.pdbx_seq_one_letter_code
_entity_poly.pdbx_strand_id
1 'polypeptide(L)'
;MPTPTGKSTRAERLAQPLAREVAETIAAEKGVCIRPVALRRTDIATGRTEIIDVPCNSTLESRCPACARRKRSIRRTQCEEGWHLSEDPTVVPDPASEVQRAWVERRAMVTAERDRMVEDGRATPDEVAALDAAIADLDAEITASGLRGSVSRNTSASGRSRRVRST
;
A
#
# COMPACT_ATOMS: atom_id res chain seq x y z
N MET A 1 14.42 22.05 57.32
CA MET A 1 15.74 22.71 57.41
C MET A 1 16.67 21.94 56.50
N PRO A 2 17.12 22.51 55.36
CA PRO A 2 18.07 21.83 54.48
C PRO A 2 19.35 21.52 55.27
N THR A 3 19.88 20.30 55.11
CA THR A 3 21.09 19.84 55.79
C THR A 3 22.29 20.71 55.36
N PRO A 4 23.12 21.23 56.29
CA PRO A 4 24.19 22.19 55.99
C PRO A 4 25.30 21.65 55.07
N THR A 5 25.33 20.35 54.79
CA THR A 5 26.34 19.69 53.94
C THR A 5 26.00 19.67 52.45
N GLY A 6 24.88 20.26 52.01
CA GLY A 6 24.40 20.14 50.62
C GLY A 6 23.97 18.72 50.23
N LYS A 7 23.89 17.81 51.21
CA LYS A 7 23.48 16.42 51.04
C LYS A 7 22.03 16.30 51.47
N SER A 8 21.21 15.68 50.63
CA SER A 8 19.82 15.38 50.97
C SER A 8 19.76 14.36 52.11
N THR A 9 18.77 14.52 52.99
CA THR A 9 18.46 13.53 54.01
C THR A 9 17.86 12.27 53.36
N ARG A 10 17.84 11.14 54.08
CA ARG A 10 17.19 9.91 53.59
C ARG A 10 15.70 10.13 53.32
N ALA A 11 15.02 10.87 54.19
CA ALA A 11 13.60 11.19 54.04
C ALA A 11 13.35 12.01 52.76
N GLU A 12 14.18 13.02 52.50
CA GLU A 12 14.11 13.82 51.27
C GLU A 12 14.34 12.98 50.01
N ARG A 13 15.27 12.01 50.04
CA ARG A 13 15.48 11.08 48.90
C ARG A 13 14.31 10.13 48.69
N LEU A 14 13.70 9.62 49.75
CA LEU A 14 12.54 8.72 49.66
C LEU A 14 11.29 9.45 49.14
N ALA A 15 11.21 10.76 49.32
CA ALA A 15 10.14 11.58 48.77
C ALA A 15 10.31 11.85 47.25
N GLN A 16 11.50 11.63 46.68
CA GLN A 16 11.73 11.77 45.26
C GLN A 16 11.22 10.53 44.49
N PRO A 17 10.70 10.70 43.26
CA PRO A 17 10.27 9.58 42.44
C PRO A 17 11.46 8.70 42.05
N LEU A 18 11.19 7.43 41.79
CA LEU A 18 12.20 6.53 41.24
C LEU A 18 12.47 6.92 39.78
N ALA A 19 13.75 7.14 39.45
CA ALA A 19 14.16 7.48 38.09
C ALA A 19 13.65 6.48 37.04
N ARG A 20 13.58 5.19 37.40
CA ARG A 20 13.00 4.14 36.54
C ARG A 20 11.54 4.39 36.21
N GLU A 21 10.72 4.76 37.19
CA GLU A 21 9.28 4.99 36.98
C GLU A 21 9.04 6.21 36.09
N VAL A 22 9.86 7.26 36.28
CA VAL A 22 9.84 8.45 35.42
C VAL A 22 10.22 8.07 33.98
N ALA A 23 11.27 7.26 33.79
CA ALA A 23 11.68 6.79 32.46
C ALA A 23 10.60 5.92 31.79
N GLU A 24 9.96 5.02 32.54
CA GLU A 24 8.85 4.18 32.05
C GLU A 24 7.64 5.03 31.65
N THR A 25 7.34 6.07 32.42
CA THR A 25 6.26 7.03 32.11
C THR A 25 6.53 7.77 30.81
N ILE A 26 7.73 8.36 30.67
CA ILE A 26 8.15 9.05 29.46
C ILE A 26 8.13 8.11 28.25
N ALA A 27 8.64 6.89 28.41
CA ALA A 27 8.62 5.89 27.35
C ALA A 27 7.19 5.54 26.93
N ALA A 28 6.28 5.34 27.88
CA ALA A 28 4.86 5.09 27.58
C ALA A 28 4.20 6.27 26.85
N GLU A 29 4.44 7.51 27.28
CA GLU A 29 3.93 8.73 26.64
C GLU A 29 4.44 8.90 25.20
N LYS A 30 5.71 8.56 24.95
CA LYS A 30 6.30 8.59 23.61
C LYS A 30 6.00 7.35 22.77
N GLY A 31 5.24 6.39 23.29
CA GLY A 31 4.92 5.15 22.58
C GLY A 31 6.11 4.20 22.39
N VAL A 32 7.14 4.33 23.24
CA VAL A 32 8.34 3.48 23.27
C VAL A 32 8.11 2.31 24.23
N CYS A 33 8.75 1.17 23.95
CA CYS A 33 8.66 0.00 24.81
C CYS A 33 9.29 0.27 26.19
N ILE A 34 8.52 0.09 27.26
CA ILE A 34 8.99 0.22 28.66
C ILE A 34 9.80 -1.00 29.15
N ARG A 35 9.89 -2.05 28.34
CA ARG A 35 10.54 -3.32 28.70
C ARG A 35 11.35 -3.89 27.53
N PRO A 36 12.38 -3.19 27.04
CA PRO A 36 13.19 -3.70 25.95
C PRO A 36 13.82 -5.06 26.30
N VAL A 37 13.95 -5.92 25.31
CA VAL A 37 14.65 -7.21 25.41
C VAL A 37 15.96 -7.08 24.65
N ALA A 38 17.07 -7.28 25.35
CA ALA A 38 18.39 -7.31 24.74
C ALA A 38 18.56 -8.61 23.94
N LEU A 39 18.75 -8.48 22.62
CA LEU A 39 19.02 -9.59 21.72
C LEU A 39 20.41 -9.45 21.12
N ARG A 40 21.12 -10.57 21.01
CA ARG A 40 22.39 -10.62 20.27
C ARG A 40 22.11 -10.79 18.78
N ARG A 41 22.42 -9.78 17.99
CA ARG A 41 22.36 -9.81 16.53
C ARG A 41 23.75 -10.16 15.97
N THR A 42 23.81 -11.13 15.08
CA THR A 42 25.04 -11.49 14.35
C THR A 42 24.85 -11.19 12.88
N ASP A 43 25.75 -10.42 12.30
CA ASP A 43 25.81 -10.17 10.86
C ASP A 43 26.36 -11.42 10.15
N ILE A 44 25.59 -11.97 9.21
CA ILE A 44 25.92 -13.20 8.49
C ILE A 44 27.03 -13.03 7.46
N ALA A 45 27.30 -11.81 7.00
CA ALA A 45 28.36 -11.52 6.03
C ALA A 45 29.70 -11.24 6.71
N THR A 46 29.70 -10.53 7.84
CA THR A 46 30.93 -10.10 8.53
C THR A 46 31.26 -10.91 9.79
N GLY A 47 30.29 -11.67 10.33
CA GLY A 47 30.41 -12.38 11.59
C GLY A 47 30.38 -11.48 12.84
N ARG A 48 30.20 -10.17 12.69
CA ARG A 48 30.16 -9.22 13.81
C ARG A 48 28.89 -9.44 14.65
N THR A 49 29.07 -9.42 15.96
CA THR A 49 27.99 -9.59 16.94
C THR A 49 27.82 -8.30 17.75
N GLU A 50 26.58 -7.88 17.93
CA GLU A 50 26.20 -6.74 18.77
C GLU A 50 24.93 -7.04 19.57
N ILE A 51 24.75 -6.32 20.68
CA ILE A 51 23.52 -6.39 21.48
C ILE A 51 22.62 -5.24 21.06
N ILE A 52 21.40 -5.58 20.64
CA ILE A 52 20.36 -4.62 20.28
C ILE A 52 19.16 -4.76 21.21
N ASP A 53 18.53 -3.64 21.53
CA ASP A 53 17.28 -3.63 22.28
C ASP A 53 16.09 -3.70 21.32
N VAL A 54 15.26 -4.74 21.49
CA VAL A 54 14.02 -4.91 20.73
C VAL A 54 12.80 -4.73 21.63
N PRO A 55 11.64 -4.31 21.08
CA PRO A 55 10.42 -4.22 21.87
C PRO A 55 9.98 -5.57 22.45
N CYS A 56 9.43 -5.57 23.67
CA CYS A 56 8.94 -6.79 24.34
C CYS A 56 7.81 -7.52 23.61
N ASN A 57 7.12 -6.86 22.68
CA ASN A 57 5.99 -7.43 21.94
C ASN A 57 4.84 -7.96 22.83
N SER A 58 4.66 -7.43 24.05
CA SER A 58 3.49 -7.76 24.88
C SER A 58 2.19 -7.35 24.19
N THR A 59 1.18 -8.22 24.26
CA THR A 59 -0.20 -7.93 23.84
C THR A 59 -1.04 -7.34 24.98
N LEU A 60 -0.58 -7.43 26.23
CA LEU A 60 -1.29 -6.93 27.40
C LEU A 60 -0.89 -5.47 27.67
N GLU A 61 -1.88 -4.56 27.67
CA GLU A 61 -1.68 -3.12 27.92
C GLU A 61 -1.16 -2.86 29.34
N SER A 62 -1.57 -3.66 30.33
CA SER A 62 -1.06 -3.62 31.71
C SER A 62 0.42 -3.97 31.85
N ARG A 63 1.01 -4.65 30.86
CA ARG A 63 2.44 -5.02 30.84
C ARG A 63 3.28 -4.05 30.04
N CYS A 64 2.78 -3.58 28.89
CA CYS A 64 3.43 -2.57 28.08
C CYS A 64 2.40 -1.91 27.14
N PRO A 65 1.95 -0.67 27.42
CA PRO A 65 0.90 -0.03 26.63
C PRO A 65 1.35 0.28 25.19
N ALA A 66 2.60 0.70 25.01
CA ALA A 66 3.18 0.98 23.69
C ALA A 66 3.14 -0.24 22.76
N CYS A 67 3.66 -1.39 23.20
CA CYS A 67 3.67 -2.60 22.39
C CYS A 67 2.27 -3.18 22.15
N ALA A 68 1.40 -3.13 23.16
CA ALA A 68 0.04 -3.63 23.03
C ALA A 68 -0.76 -2.83 21.98
N ARG A 69 -0.68 -1.50 22.02
CA ARG A 69 -1.33 -0.62 21.02
C ARG A 69 -0.78 -0.84 19.62
N ARG A 70 0.55 -0.95 19.48
CA ARG A 70 1.19 -1.27 18.19
C ARG A 70 0.70 -2.60 17.62
N LYS A 71 0.67 -3.67 18.43
CA LYS A 71 0.18 -4.98 18.00
C LYS A 71 -1.29 -4.97 17.64
N ARG A 72 -2.13 -4.25 18.39
CA ARG A 72 -3.55 -4.08 18.06
C ARG A 72 -3.73 -3.38 16.70
N SER A 73 -2.94 -2.35 16.42
CA SER A 73 -2.96 -1.65 15.14
C SER A 73 -2.55 -2.58 13.99
N ILE A 74 -1.41 -3.27 14.11
CA ILE A 74 -0.95 -4.24 13.10
C ILE A 74 -1.98 -5.33 12.86
N ARG A 75 -2.57 -5.88 13.93
CA ARG A 75 -3.57 -6.94 13.79
C ARG A 75 -4.82 -6.45 13.08
N ARG A 76 -5.24 -5.20 13.31
CA ARG A 76 -6.36 -4.59 12.59
C ARG A 76 -6.09 -4.54 11.09
N THR A 77 -4.93 -3.99 10.69
CA THR A 77 -4.53 -3.93 9.28
C THR A 77 -4.44 -5.32 8.65
N GLN A 78 -3.82 -6.29 9.33
CA GLN A 78 -3.76 -7.68 8.85
C GLN A 78 -5.14 -8.31 8.66
N CYS A 79 -6.09 -8.01 9.55
CA CYS A 79 -7.46 -8.49 9.39
C CYS A 79 -8.16 -7.81 8.19
N GLU A 80 -7.99 -6.50 8.02
CA GLU A 80 -8.53 -5.74 6.89
C GLU A 80 -7.97 -6.23 5.54
N GLU A 81 -6.69 -6.62 5.52
CA GLU A 81 -6.03 -7.22 4.36
C GLU A 81 -6.38 -8.70 4.15
N GLY A 82 -7.18 -9.31 5.04
CA GLY A 82 -7.62 -10.69 4.89
C GLY A 82 -6.59 -11.76 5.28
N TRP A 83 -5.51 -11.43 6.01
CA TRP A 83 -4.48 -12.42 6.43
C TRP A 83 -5.02 -13.52 7.35
N HIS A 84 -6.25 -13.37 7.83
CA HIS A 84 -6.95 -14.33 8.67
C HIS A 84 -7.84 -15.28 7.87
N LEU A 85 -8.03 -15.04 6.56
CA LEU A 85 -8.80 -15.89 5.68
C LEU A 85 -8.02 -17.18 5.41
N SER A 86 -8.75 -18.30 5.28
CA SER A 86 -8.16 -19.61 4.92
C SER A 86 -7.85 -19.73 3.43
N GLU A 87 -8.46 -18.88 2.62
CA GLU A 87 -8.34 -18.86 1.17
C GLU A 87 -8.09 -17.43 0.71
N ASP A 88 -7.32 -17.28 -0.37
CA ASP A 88 -7.06 -15.98 -0.95
C ASP A 88 -8.37 -15.39 -1.53
N PRO A 89 -8.67 -14.10 -1.28
CA PRO A 89 -9.84 -13.46 -1.85
C PRO A 89 -9.74 -13.45 -3.39
N THR A 90 -10.69 -14.10 -4.05
CA THR A 90 -10.75 -14.15 -5.51
C THR A 90 -11.25 -12.81 -6.07
N VAL A 91 -10.38 -12.10 -6.79
CA VAL A 91 -10.77 -10.90 -7.53
C VAL A 91 -11.28 -11.30 -8.91
N VAL A 92 -12.59 -11.46 -9.04
CA VAL A 92 -13.25 -11.74 -10.33
C VAL A 92 -13.76 -10.43 -10.92
N PRO A 93 -13.46 -10.09 -12.18
CA PRO A 93 -14.05 -8.92 -12.82
C PRO A 93 -15.57 -9.03 -12.90
N ASP A 94 -16.25 -7.92 -12.62
CA ASP A 94 -17.69 -7.81 -12.85
C ASP A 94 -18.03 -8.00 -14.34
N PRO A 95 -19.22 -8.53 -14.67
CA PRO A 95 -19.69 -8.54 -16.04
C PRO A 95 -19.77 -7.12 -16.60
N ALA A 96 -19.47 -6.96 -17.88
CA ALA A 96 -19.57 -5.67 -18.55
C ALA A 96 -21.01 -5.12 -18.47
N SER A 97 -21.15 -3.87 -18.07
CA SER A 97 -22.44 -3.20 -18.03
C SER A 97 -23.00 -2.99 -19.45
N GLU A 98 -24.32 -2.75 -19.56
CA GLU A 98 -24.94 -2.47 -20.86
C GLU A 98 -24.30 -1.27 -21.56
N VAL A 99 -23.95 -0.22 -20.82
CA VAL A 99 -23.28 0.98 -21.34
C VAL A 99 -21.88 0.64 -21.86
N GLN A 100 -21.10 -0.14 -21.09
CA GLN A 100 -19.77 -0.58 -21.51
C GLN A 100 -19.84 -1.42 -22.80
N ARG A 101 -20.83 -2.31 -22.90
CA ARG A 101 -21.07 -3.10 -24.12
C ARG A 101 -21.44 -2.23 -25.30
N ALA A 102 -22.35 -1.28 -25.12
CA ALA A 102 -22.81 -0.36 -26.16
C ALA A 102 -21.65 0.48 -26.72
N TRP A 103 -20.74 0.96 -25.86
CA TRP A 103 -19.56 1.70 -26.32
C TRP A 103 -18.63 0.85 -27.18
N VAL A 104 -18.34 -0.38 -26.75
CA VAL A 104 -17.48 -1.30 -27.52
C VAL A 104 -18.13 -1.70 -28.85
N GLU A 105 -19.44 -1.94 -28.85
CA GLU A 105 -20.20 -2.25 -30.08
C GLU A 105 -20.18 -1.07 -31.06
N ARG A 106 -20.45 0.15 -30.57
CA ARG A 106 -20.41 1.37 -31.39
C ARG A 106 -19.03 1.57 -32.00
N ARG A 107 -17.97 1.38 -31.23
CA ARG A 107 -16.59 1.46 -31.70
C ARG A 107 -16.28 0.42 -32.78
N ALA A 108 -16.75 -0.81 -32.62
CA ALA A 108 -16.61 -1.86 -33.63
C ALA A 108 -17.31 -1.48 -34.95
N MET A 109 -18.53 -0.92 -34.89
CA MET A 109 -19.26 -0.49 -36.07
C MET A 109 -18.52 0.61 -36.85
N VAL A 110 -17.98 1.63 -36.16
CA VAL A 110 -17.24 2.72 -36.81
C VAL A 110 -15.92 2.22 -37.42
N THR A 111 -15.23 1.30 -36.74
CA THR A 111 -14.02 0.66 -37.31
C THR A 111 -14.35 -0.14 -38.56
N ALA A 112 -15.44 -0.93 -38.54
CA ALA A 112 -15.86 -1.70 -39.72
C ALA A 112 -16.22 -0.79 -40.90
N GLU A 113 -16.86 0.35 -40.64
CA GLU A 113 -17.14 1.33 -41.70
C GLU A 113 -15.87 1.91 -42.29
N ARG A 114 -14.93 2.31 -41.43
CA ARG A 114 -13.63 2.85 -41.81
C ARG A 114 -12.85 1.86 -42.68
N ASP A 115 -12.81 0.58 -42.28
CA ASP A 115 -12.09 -0.45 -43.01
C ASP A 115 -12.73 -0.73 -44.38
N ARG A 116 -14.07 -0.80 -44.47
CA ARG A 116 -14.79 -0.94 -45.74
C ARG A 116 -14.50 0.23 -46.70
N MET A 117 -14.52 1.46 -46.19
CA MET A 117 -14.24 2.67 -46.97
C MET A 117 -12.82 2.69 -47.54
N VAL A 118 -11.84 2.22 -46.76
CA VAL A 118 -10.45 2.09 -47.20
C VAL A 118 -10.30 0.97 -48.24
N GLU A 119 -10.92 -0.19 -48.02
CA GLU A 119 -10.85 -1.33 -48.94
C GLU A 119 -11.50 -1.04 -50.31
N ASP A 120 -12.64 -0.36 -50.31
CA ASP A 120 -13.35 0.03 -51.54
C ASP A 120 -12.56 1.04 -52.39
N GLY A 121 -11.54 1.70 -51.84
CA GLY A 121 -10.69 2.68 -52.54
C GLY A 121 -11.43 3.93 -53.01
N ARG A 122 -12.68 4.13 -52.58
CA ARG A 122 -13.57 5.23 -52.98
C ARG A 122 -13.65 6.36 -51.95
N ALA A 123 -13.10 6.15 -50.75
CA ALA A 123 -13.11 7.15 -49.70
C ALA A 123 -12.01 8.20 -49.90
N THR A 124 -12.38 9.45 -49.66
CA THR A 124 -11.41 10.54 -49.58
C THR A 124 -10.60 10.46 -48.28
N PRO A 125 -9.37 11.01 -48.25
CA PRO A 125 -8.58 11.06 -47.02
C PRO A 125 -9.31 11.74 -45.85
N ASP A 126 -10.14 12.75 -46.12
CA ASP A 126 -10.88 13.48 -45.10
C ASP A 126 -12.00 12.63 -44.46
N GLU A 127 -12.67 11.77 -45.24
CA GLU A 127 -13.69 10.85 -44.73
C GLU A 127 -13.09 9.79 -43.81
N VAL A 128 -11.93 9.25 -44.17
CA VAL A 128 -11.19 8.30 -43.32
C VAL A 128 -10.70 8.99 -42.04
N ALA A 129 -10.17 10.22 -42.14
CA ALA A 129 -9.72 10.99 -40.99
C ALA A 129 -10.86 11.32 -40.01
N ALA A 130 -12.07 11.59 -40.51
CA ALA A 130 -13.25 11.82 -39.67
C ALA A 130 -13.65 10.56 -38.89
N LEU A 131 -13.59 9.37 -39.51
CA LEU A 131 -13.84 8.11 -38.83
C LEU A 131 -12.75 7.76 -37.82
N ASP A 132 -11.48 8.03 -38.13
CA ASP A 132 -10.37 7.85 -37.20
C ASP A 132 -10.53 8.77 -35.96
N ALA A 133 -10.99 10.01 -36.14
CA ALA A 133 -11.33 10.91 -35.04
C ALA A 133 -12.50 10.38 -34.19
N ALA A 134 -13.57 9.89 -34.82
CA ALA A 134 -14.70 9.29 -34.11
C ALA A 134 -14.30 8.03 -33.33
N ILE A 135 -13.37 7.21 -33.85
CA ILE A 135 -12.81 6.06 -33.14
C ILE A 135 -12.02 6.53 -31.91
N ALA A 136 -11.22 7.59 -32.03
CA ALA A 136 -10.47 8.14 -30.91
C ALA A 136 -11.39 8.65 -29.79
N ASP A 137 -12.48 9.34 -30.14
CA ASP A 137 -13.49 9.79 -29.17
C ASP A 137 -14.17 8.60 -28.48
N LEU A 138 -14.52 7.54 -29.23
CA LEU A 138 -15.10 6.33 -28.65
C LEU A 138 -14.13 5.57 -27.75
N ASP A 139 -12.84 5.49 -28.09
CA ASP A 139 -11.83 4.89 -27.23
C ASP A 139 -11.66 5.70 -25.92
N ALA A 140 -11.84 7.03 -25.96
CA ALA A 140 -11.87 7.88 -24.77
C ALA A 140 -13.09 7.58 -23.88
N GLU A 141 -14.29 7.45 -24.46
CA GLU A 141 -15.52 7.07 -23.74
C GLU A 141 -15.42 5.66 -23.13
N ILE A 142 -14.85 4.71 -23.86
CA ILE A 142 -14.60 3.35 -23.35
C ILE A 142 -13.67 3.39 -22.13
N THR A 143 -12.61 4.21 -22.19
CA THR A 143 -11.70 4.39 -21.05
C THR A 143 -12.42 5.06 -19.87
N ALA A 144 -13.22 6.08 -20.13
CA ALA A 144 -14.01 6.79 -19.12
C ALA A 144 -15.05 5.88 -18.45
N SER A 145 -15.56 4.86 -19.15
CA SER A 145 -16.49 3.87 -18.63
C SER A 145 -15.90 2.89 -17.60
N GLY A 146 -14.59 2.98 -17.34
CA GLY A 146 -13.88 2.15 -16.36
C GLY A 146 -13.50 0.75 -16.85
N LEU A 147 -13.65 0.47 -18.15
CA LEU A 147 -13.12 -0.76 -18.75
C LEU A 147 -11.60 -0.78 -18.65
N ARG A 148 -11.05 -1.93 -18.24
CA ARG A 148 -9.60 -2.13 -18.11
C ARG A 148 -9.01 -2.51 -19.47
N GLY A 149 -7.90 -1.89 -19.84
CA GLY A 149 -7.19 -2.16 -21.09
C GLY A 149 -7.74 -1.37 -22.28
N SER A 150 -7.17 -1.61 -23.46
CA SER A 150 -7.58 -0.97 -24.72
C SER A 150 -8.27 -1.97 -25.64
N VAL A 151 -9.31 -1.53 -26.36
CA VAL A 151 -10.10 -2.38 -27.28
C VAL A 151 -9.27 -2.78 -28.50
N SER A 152 -8.46 -1.85 -29.01
CA SER A 152 -7.40 -2.16 -29.94
C SER A 152 -6.13 -2.55 -29.17
N ARG A 153 -5.47 -3.64 -29.57
CA ARG A 153 -4.04 -3.73 -29.31
C ARG A 153 -3.41 -2.65 -30.16
N ASN A 154 -2.90 -1.59 -29.54
CA ASN A 154 -2.09 -0.61 -30.26
C ASN A 154 -0.94 -1.38 -30.92
N THR A 155 -1.01 -1.66 -32.22
CA THR A 155 -0.02 -2.47 -32.95
C THR A 155 1.33 -1.75 -32.99
N SER A 156 1.32 -0.43 -32.79
CA SER A 156 2.51 0.39 -32.54
C SER A 156 3.15 0.20 -31.16
N ALA A 157 2.47 -0.46 -30.21
CA ALA A 157 3.03 -0.84 -28.89
C ALA A 157 3.68 -2.24 -28.90
N SER A 158 3.71 -2.94 -30.03
CA SER A 158 4.41 -4.23 -30.20
C SER A 158 5.94 -4.13 -29.94
N GLY A 159 6.51 -2.93 -29.85
CA GLY A 159 7.93 -2.70 -29.58
C GLY A 159 8.30 -2.37 -28.13
N ARG A 160 7.35 -2.14 -27.22
CA ARG A 160 7.70 -1.88 -25.82
C ARG A 160 7.91 -3.21 -25.10
N SER A 161 9.18 -3.54 -24.80
CA SER A 161 9.52 -4.70 -23.99
C SER A 161 8.66 -4.70 -22.74
N ARG A 162 7.92 -5.80 -22.51
CA ARG A 162 7.13 -5.98 -21.29
C ARG A 162 8.03 -5.69 -20.10
N ARG A 163 7.64 -4.76 -19.23
CA ARG A 163 8.44 -4.40 -18.07
C ARG A 163 8.50 -5.63 -17.16
N VAL A 164 9.61 -6.37 -17.22
CA VAL A 164 9.85 -7.50 -16.33
C VAL A 164 10.15 -6.90 -14.97
N ARG A 165 9.18 -7.00 -14.06
CA ARG A 165 9.40 -6.68 -12.65
C ARG A 165 10.10 -7.89 -12.04
N SER A 166 11.36 -7.73 -11.64
CA SER A 166 12.08 -8.73 -10.86
C SER A 166 11.31 -8.97 -9.56
N THR A 167 10.99 -10.24 -9.30
CA THR A 167 10.45 -10.73 -8.03
C THR A 167 11.47 -10.61 -6.92
#